data_AF-W8VDN3-F1
#
_entry.id   AF-W8VDN3-F1
#
_cell.length_a   1.000
_cell.length_b   1.000
_cell.length_c   1.000
_cell.angle_alpha   90.00
_cell.angle_beta   90.00
_cell.angle_gamma   90.00
#
_symmetry.space_group_name_H-M   'P 1'
#
loop_
_entity.id
_entity.type
_entity.pdbx_description
1 polymer ?
#
loop_
_entity_poly.entity_id
_entity_poly.type
_entity_poly.pdbx_seq_one_letter_code
_entity_poly.pdbx_strand_id
1 'polypeptide(L)'
;MLGNAMAGQSSSQAASPFQWWKPALFFLVVIVGLWYVKWQPYYGKAFTAAETHSIGKSILAQADANPLMAAWDYAMVYFLAVWKAAVLGVLLGSLIQVLIPRDWLLRTLGQSRFQGTLLGAIFSLPGMMCTCCAAPVTAGMRKQQVSMGGALAFWMGNPLLNPATLVFMGFVLGWQFALVRLVAGLATVLTVATLVQKWVKEAATQPVAVPDVQAEASQGGFFSRWLRALWTLFWNTIPVYILAVLVLGAARVWLFPHADGVVDNTLFWVIAMAIAGCLFVIPTAAEIPIVQTMMLAGMGTAPALALLITLPAVSVPSLIMLRKAFPAKALWLTGGLVALCGAIVGALALV
;
A
#
# COMPACT_ATOMS: atom_id res chain seq x y z
N MET A 1 68.27 0.97 -14.67
CA MET A 1 67.02 0.57 -13.99
C MET A 1 66.05 1.74 -14.09
N LEU A 2 64.91 1.49 -14.74
CA LEU A 2 63.86 2.46 -15.08
C LEU A 2 63.12 2.90 -13.81
N GLY A 3 63.08 4.21 -13.53
CA GLY A 3 62.21 4.80 -12.51
C GLY A 3 60.99 5.45 -13.17
N ASN A 4 59.94 4.67 -13.40
CA ASN A 4 58.63 5.19 -13.82
C ASN A 4 57.97 5.91 -12.65
N ALA A 5 57.96 7.24 -12.66
CA ALA A 5 57.10 8.03 -11.80
C ALA A 5 55.66 7.92 -12.32
N MET A 6 54.83 7.14 -11.62
CA MET A 6 53.38 7.09 -11.86
C MET A 6 52.76 8.44 -11.50
N ALA A 7 52.40 9.22 -12.52
CA ALA A 7 51.50 10.35 -12.38
C ALA A 7 50.12 9.83 -11.98
N GLY A 8 49.71 10.11 -10.73
CA GLY A 8 48.35 9.86 -10.26
C GLY A 8 47.35 10.71 -11.02
N GLN A 9 46.63 10.09 -11.96
CA GLN A 9 45.46 10.68 -12.58
C GLN A 9 44.34 10.75 -11.53
N SER A 10 44.18 11.93 -10.92
CA SER A 10 42.96 12.26 -10.19
C SER A 10 41.85 12.53 -11.22
N SER A 11 41.10 11.49 -11.56
CA SER A 11 39.90 11.63 -12.37
C SER A 11 38.82 12.33 -11.54
N SER A 12 38.74 13.65 -11.65
CA SER A 12 37.57 14.41 -11.22
C SER A 12 36.37 13.95 -12.06
N GLN A 13 35.56 13.02 -11.54
CA GLN A 13 34.24 12.76 -12.12
C GLN A 13 33.41 14.03 -11.97
N ALA A 14 33.34 14.82 -13.05
CA ALA A 14 32.43 15.95 -13.13
C ALA A 14 31.00 15.42 -12.97
N ALA A 15 30.33 15.83 -11.88
CA ALA A 15 28.94 15.47 -11.64
C ALA A 15 28.08 15.97 -12.81
N SER A 16 27.40 15.07 -13.52
CA SER A 16 26.48 15.44 -14.59
C SER A 16 25.41 16.40 -14.03
N PRO A 17 25.05 17.49 -14.73
CA PRO A 17 24.05 18.43 -14.26
C PRO A 17 22.71 17.72 -14.01
N PHE A 18 22.08 18.04 -12.88
CA PHE A 18 20.79 17.45 -12.49
C PHE A 18 19.73 17.73 -13.55
N GLN A 19 19.28 16.68 -14.23
CA GLN A 19 18.32 16.76 -15.33
C GLN A 19 16.89 16.93 -14.79
N TRP A 20 16.49 18.16 -14.48
CA TRP A 20 15.18 18.52 -13.91
C TRP A 20 13.97 18.02 -14.70
N TRP A 21 14.10 17.81 -16.01
CA TRP A 21 13.00 17.32 -16.84
C TRP A 21 12.53 15.91 -16.45
N LYS A 22 13.41 15.05 -15.91
CA LYS A 22 13.03 13.67 -15.53
C LYS A 22 12.11 13.63 -14.30
N PRO A 23 12.45 14.29 -13.16
CA PRO A 23 11.51 14.47 -12.06
C PRO A 23 10.23 15.20 -12.49
N ALA A 24 10.33 16.24 -13.33
CA ALA A 24 9.16 16.98 -13.79
C ALA A 24 8.19 16.07 -14.57
N LEU A 25 8.71 15.25 -15.49
CA LEU A 25 7.91 14.26 -16.22
C LEU A 25 7.29 13.23 -15.26
N PHE A 26 8.04 12.77 -14.26
CA PHE A 26 7.50 11.85 -13.26
C PHE A 26 6.31 12.47 -12.51
N PHE A 27 6.47 13.69 -11.98
CA PHE A 27 5.38 14.37 -11.27
C PHE A 27 4.19 14.69 -12.17
N LEU A 28 4.42 15.03 -13.43
CA LEU A 28 3.34 15.20 -14.41
C LEU A 28 2.52 13.91 -14.56
N VAL A 29 3.18 12.77 -14.75
CA VAL A 29 2.51 11.46 -14.86
C VAL A 29 1.76 11.12 -13.56
N VAL A 30 2.36 11.38 -12.40
CA VAL A 30 1.72 11.19 -11.09
C VAL A 30 0.45 12.04 -10.99
N ILE A 31 0.53 13.33 -11.24
CA ILE A 31 -0.59 14.28 -11.09
C ILE A 31 -1.72 13.91 -12.05
N VAL A 32 -1.43 13.78 -13.35
CA VAL A 32 -2.43 13.48 -14.37
C VAL A 32 -3.02 12.08 -14.15
N GLY A 33 -2.17 11.08 -13.87
CA GLY A 33 -2.60 9.71 -13.65
C GLY A 33 -3.48 9.56 -12.41
N LEU A 34 -3.07 10.13 -11.27
CA LEU A 34 -3.88 10.10 -10.05
C LEU A 34 -5.16 10.91 -10.20
N TRP A 35 -5.11 12.06 -10.90
CA TRP A 35 -6.31 12.85 -11.13
C TRP A 35 -7.37 12.05 -11.90
N TYR A 36 -6.97 11.44 -13.02
CA TYR A 36 -7.86 10.68 -13.89
C TYR A 36 -8.37 9.39 -13.23
N VAL A 37 -7.49 8.62 -12.57
CA VAL A 37 -7.84 7.29 -12.05
C VAL A 37 -8.52 7.37 -10.68
N LYS A 38 -8.25 8.40 -9.87
CA LYS A 38 -8.66 8.45 -8.46
C LYS A 38 -9.45 9.70 -8.11
N TRP A 39 -8.88 10.89 -8.29
CA TRP A 39 -9.52 12.12 -7.80
C TRP A 39 -10.83 12.43 -8.52
N GLN A 40 -10.85 12.38 -9.86
CA GLN A 40 -12.05 12.64 -10.65
C GLN A 40 -13.21 11.69 -10.29
N PRO A 41 -13.03 10.35 -10.23
CA PRO A 41 -14.14 9.46 -9.87
C PRO A 41 -14.53 9.55 -8.38
N TYR A 42 -13.58 9.81 -7.48
CA TYR A 42 -13.88 9.94 -6.04
C TYR A 42 -14.61 11.23 -5.71
N TYR A 43 -14.29 12.32 -6.40
CA TYR A 43 -15.02 13.58 -6.26
C TYR A 43 -16.51 13.39 -6.58
N GLY A 44 -16.83 12.75 -7.70
CA GLY A 44 -18.22 12.43 -8.05
C GLY A 44 -18.91 11.55 -7.00
N LYS A 45 -18.23 10.49 -6.54
CA LYS A 45 -18.76 9.59 -5.50
C LYS A 45 -18.97 10.27 -4.15
N ALA A 46 -18.24 11.34 -3.83
CA ALA A 46 -18.38 12.06 -2.57
C ALA A 46 -19.76 12.72 -2.45
N PHE A 47 -20.28 13.30 -3.54
CA PHE A 47 -21.63 13.87 -3.56
C PHE A 47 -22.70 12.80 -3.44
N THR A 48 -22.55 11.69 -4.17
CA THR A 48 -23.48 10.56 -4.03
C THR A 48 -23.49 10.01 -2.60
N ALA A 49 -22.32 9.89 -1.97
CA ALA A 49 -22.21 9.46 -0.58
C ALA A 49 -22.89 10.45 0.39
N ALA A 50 -22.73 11.75 0.16
CA ALA A 50 -23.34 12.79 0.96
C ALA A 50 -24.88 12.79 0.86
N GLU A 51 -25.43 12.49 -0.33
CA GLU A 51 -26.88 12.46 -0.55
C GLU A 51 -27.52 11.13 -0.11
N THR A 52 -26.86 10.00 -0.37
CA THR A 52 -27.46 8.66 -0.22
C THR A 52 -27.00 7.92 1.02
N HIS A 53 -26.01 8.43 1.75
CA HIS A 53 -25.33 7.72 2.85
C HIS A 53 -24.86 6.30 2.45
N SER A 54 -24.56 6.11 1.16
CA SER A 54 -24.08 4.84 0.60
C SER A 54 -23.05 5.10 -0.50
N ILE A 55 -22.08 4.21 -0.63
CA ILE A 55 -21.08 4.22 -1.72
C ILE A 55 -21.16 2.98 -2.64
N GLY A 56 -22.27 2.24 -2.53
CA GLY A 56 -22.52 1.01 -3.28
C GLY A 56 -22.85 -0.17 -2.37
N LYS A 57 -23.27 -1.29 -2.99
CA LYS A 57 -23.56 -2.53 -2.27
C LYS A 57 -22.27 -3.14 -1.74
N SER A 58 -22.34 -3.75 -0.55
CA SER A 58 -21.24 -4.53 0.01
C SER A 58 -20.89 -5.67 -0.92
N ILE A 59 -19.59 -5.83 -1.22
CA ILE A 59 -19.08 -6.96 -2.00
C ILE A 59 -19.40 -8.29 -1.31
N LEU A 60 -19.71 -8.27 0.00
CA LEU A 60 -20.04 -9.46 0.78
C LEU A 60 -21.53 -9.87 0.71
N ALA A 61 -22.44 -9.03 0.20
CA ALA A 61 -23.89 -9.24 0.34
C ALA A 61 -24.52 -10.31 -0.57
N GLN A 62 -23.79 -10.85 -1.57
CA GLN A 62 -24.27 -11.95 -2.43
C GLN A 62 -23.64 -13.27 -2.01
N ALA A 63 -24.36 -14.06 -1.21
CA ALA A 63 -23.92 -15.39 -0.79
C ALA A 63 -24.39 -16.42 -1.82
N ASP A 64 -23.67 -16.54 -2.94
CA ASP A 64 -23.86 -17.67 -3.83
C ASP A 64 -23.38 -18.95 -3.14
N ALA A 65 -24.18 -20.02 -3.19
CA ALA A 65 -23.89 -21.28 -2.51
C ALA A 65 -22.68 -22.05 -3.10
N ASN A 66 -22.19 -21.66 -4.28
CA ASN A 66 -21.05 -22.29 -4.94
C ASN A 66 -19.75 -21.47 -4.71
N PRO A 67 -18.74 -22.02 -4.00
CA PRO A 67 -17.47 -21.34 -3.73
C PRO A 67 -16.72 -20.86 -4.97
N LEU A 68 -16.84 -21.57 -6.10
CA LEU A 68 -16.13 -21.19 -7.33
C LEU A 68 -16.79 -20.00 -8.04
N MET A 69 -18.12 -19.93 -8.05
CA MET A 69 -18.84 -18.77 -8.58
C MET A 69 -18.59 -17.55 -7.69
N ALA A 70 -18.69 -17.69 -6.37
CA ALA A 70 -18.40 -16.60 -5.44
C ALA A 70 -16.96 -16.07 -5.60
N ALA A 71 -15.99 -16.96 -5.84
CA ALA A 71 -14.61 -16.57 -6.13
C ALA A 71 -14.49 -15.78 -7.43
N TRP A 72 -15.17 -16.23 -8.48
CA TRP A 72 -15.18 -15.58 -9.78
C TRP A 72 -15.84 -14.20 -9.73
N ASP A 73 -17.01 -14.09 -9.12
CA ASP A 73 -17.77 -12.84 -9.01
C ASP A 73 -17.01 -11.82 -8.17
N TYR A 74 -16.44 -12.27 -7.04
CA TYR A 74 -15.54 -11.44 -6.25
C TYR A 74 -14.36 -10.95 -7.09
N ALA A 75 -13.69 -11.85 -7.81
CA ALA A 75 -12.54 -11.50 -8.62
C ALA A 75 -12.88 -10.52 -9.75
N MET A 76 -14.05 -10.67 -10.38
CA MET A 76 -14.51 -9.78 -11.44
C MET A 76 -14.82 -8.39 -10.90
N VAL A 77 -15.60 -8.29 -9.82
CA VAL A 77 -15.93 -7.01 -9.16
C VAL A 77 -14.66 -6.31 -8.68
N TYR A 78 -13.77 -7.06 -8.04
CA TYR A 78 -12.48 -6.56 -7.57
C TYR A 78 -11.63 -6.07 -8.73
N PHE A 79 -11.48 -6.87 -9.78
CA PHE A 79 -10.67 -6.54 -10.95
C PHE A 79 -11.18 -5.26 -11.63
N LEU A 80 -12.48 -5.17 -11.90
CA LEU A 80 -13.09 -4.00 -12.53
C LEU A 80 -12.93 -2.72 -11.70
N ALA A 81 -12.94 -2.84 -10.37
CA ALA A 81 -12.73 -1.71 -9.46
C ALA A 81 -11.27 -1.24 -9.40
N VAL A 82 -10.30 -2.13 -9.61
CA VAL A 82 -8.89 -1.87 -9.24
C VAL A 82 -7.93 -1.81 -10.44
N TRP A 83 -8.26 -2.39 -11.59
CA TRP A 83 -7.30 -2.55 -12.71
C TRP A 83 -6.64 -1.24 -13.17
N LYS A 84 -7.39 -0.12 -13.27
CA LYS A 84 -6.83 1.19 -13.65
C LYS A 84 -5.75 1.65 -12.67
N ALA A 85 -6.02 1.46 -11.37
CA ALA A 85 -5.09 1.82 -10.30
C ALA A 85 -3.88 0.88 -10.26
N ALA A 86 -4.07 -0.41 -10.54
CA ALA A 86 -2.98 -1.38 -10.60
C ALA A 86 -2.02 -1.08 -11.76
N VAL A 87 -2.55 -0.76 -12.94
CA VAL A 87 -1.76 -0.32 -14.10
C VAL A 87 -0.98 0.95 -13.76
N LEU A 88 -1.63 1.94 -13.15
CA LEU A 88 -0.97 3.16 -12.71
C LEU A 88 0.13 2.86 -11.67
N GLY A 89 -0.11 1.98 -10.70
CA GLY A 89 0.88 1.58 -9.70
C GLY A 89 2.12 0.90 -10.30
N VAL A 90 1.93 -0.01 -11.26
CA VAL A 90 3.04 -0.66 -11.99
C VAL A 90 3.80 0.37 -12.83
N LEU A 91 3.09 1.27 -13.52
CA LEU A 91 3.67 2.36 -14.29
C LEU A 91 4.52 3.26 -13.40
N LEU A 92 3.95 3.81 -12.32
CA LEU A 92 4.65 4.69 -11.38
C LEU A 92 5.84 3.99 -10.72
N GLY A 93 5.68 2.73 -10.28
CA GLY A 93 6.78 1.95 -9.71
C GLY A 93 7.93 1.73 -10.70
N SER A 94 7.65 1.57 -11.99
CA SER A 94 8.67 1.45 -13.04
C SER A 94 9.33 2.80 -13.36
N LEU A 95 8.57 3.89 -13.36
CA LEU A 95 9.08 5.24 -13.63
C LEU A 95 9.95 5.76 -12.47
N ILE A 96 9.62 5.45 -11.21
CA ILE A 96 10.48 5.76 -10.06
C ILE A 96 11.89 5.20 -10.28
N GLN A 97 12.00 4.01 -10.89
CA GLN A 97 13.28 3.36 -11.11
C GLN A 97 14.14 4.01 -12.20
N VAL A 98 13.55 4.79 -13.12
CA VAL A 98 14.25 5.31 -14.32
C VAL A 98 14.28 6.84 -14.38
N LEU A 99 13.23 7.51 -13.93
CA LEU A 99 13.09 8.97 -13.98
C LEU A 99 13.61 9.69 -12.74
N ILE A 100 13.47 9.11 -11.54
CA ILE A 100 13.86 9.82 -10.32
C ILE A 100 15.34 9.56 -10.00
N PRO A 101 16.18 10.61 -9.88
CA PRO A 101 17.57 10.47 -9.47
C PRO A 101 17.66 9.87 -8.06
N ARG A 102 18.47 8.82 -7.92
CA ARG A 102 18.69 8.13 -6.65
C ARG A 102 19.11 9.08 -5.53
N ASP A 103 19.97 10.05 -5.82
CA ASP A 103 20.45 11.03 -4.82
C ASP A 103 19.33 11.87 -4.23
N TRP A 104 18.33 12.24 -5.05
CA TRP A 104 17.18 13.00 -4.59
C TRP A 104 16.29 12.16 -3.66
N LEU A 105 16.03 10.89 -4.04
CA LEU A 105 15.29 9.95 -3.19
C LEU A 105 16.02 9.66 -1.88
N LEU A 106 17.34 9.51 -1.91
CA LEU A 106 18.14 9.28 -0.71
C LEU A 106 18.11 10.48 0.25
N ARG A 107 18.20 11.71 -0.28
CA ARG A 107 18.15 12.93 0.52
C ARG A 107 16.78 13.15 1.18
N THR A 108 15.70 12.80 0.48
CA THR A 108 14.32 13.00 0.95
C THR A 108 13.83 11.83 1.79
N LEU A 109 13.78 10.63 1.21
CA LEU A 109 13.16 9.43 1.80
C LEU A 109 14.16 8.34 2.24
N GLY A 110 15.44 8.48 1.90
CA GLY A 110 16.50 7.56 2.31
C GLY A 110 16.93 7.69 3.77
N GLN A 111 16.48 8.73 4.48
CA GLN A 111 16.86 8.96 5.87
C GLN A 111 16.30 7.86 6.78
N SER A 112 17.16 7.21 7.57
CA SER A 112 16.76 6.10 8.44
C SER A 112 16.06 6.53 9.74
N ARG A 113 15.75 7.82 9.87
CA ARG A 113 15.13 8.42 11.05
C ARG A 113 13.64 8.58 10.86
N PHE A 114 12.94 8.98 11.93
CA PHE A 114 11.52 9.33 11.93
C PHE A 114 11.11 10.27 10.77
N GLN A 115 12.01 11.17 10.35
CA GLN A 115 11.78 12.07 9.22
C GLN A 115 11.47 11.32 7.91
N GLY A 116 12.19 10.23 7.61
CA GLY A 116 11.94 9.41 6.42
C GLY A 116 10.57 8.75 6.47
N THR A 117 10.16 8.26 7.65
CA THR A 117 8.81 7.71 7.89
C THR A 117 7.73 8.78 7.68
N LEU A 118 7.89 9.96 8.28
CA LEU A 118 6.92 11.04 8.19
C LEU A 118 6.74 11.51 6.73
N LEU A 119 7.84 11.70 6.01
CA LEU A 119 7.80 12.05 4.59
C LEU A 119 7.12 10.95 3.77
N GLY A 120 7.39 9.67 4.06
CA GLY A 120 6.72 8.54 3.43
C GLY A 120 5.20 8.59 3.61
N ALA A 121 4.73 8.86 4.84
CA ALA A 121 3.31 9.02 5.13
C ALA A 121 2.70 10.21 4.39
N ILE A 122 3.38 11.37 4.34
CA ILE A 122 2.90 12.56 3.63
C ILE A 122 2.77 12.30 2.12
N PHE A 123 3.79 11.69 1.51
CA PHE A 123 3.76 11.37 0.07
C PHE A 123 2.72 10.31 -0.29
N SER A 124 2.17 9.59 0.69
CA SER A 124 1.11 8.61 0.47
C SER A 124 -0.27 9.24 0.26
N LEU A 125 -0.51 10.43 0.83
CA LEU A 125 -1.83 11.06 0.86
C LEU A 125 -2.45 11.28 -0.53
N PRO A 126 -1.70 11.77 -1.54
CA PRO A 126 -2.28 11.98 -2.87
C PRO A 126 -2.61 10.68 -3.61
N GLY A 127 -1.95 9.56 -3.24
CA GLY A 127 -2.01 8.31 -3.97
C GLY A 127 -3.37 7.62 -3.90
N MET A 128 -4.05 7.67 -2.76
CA MET A 128 -5.39 7.09 -2.53
C MET A 128 -5.53 5.64 -3.07
N MET A 129 -4.47 4.85 -2.92
CA MET A 129 -4.36 3.51 -3.48
C MET A 129 -4.66 2.42 -2.45
N CYS A 130 -5.09 1.24 -2.91
CA CYS A 130 -5.12 0.06 -2.07
C CYS A 130 -3.69 -0.41 -1.78
N THR A 131 -3.51 -1.20 -0.72
CA THR A 131 -2.25 -1.89 -0.37
C THR A 131 -1.63 -2.60 -1.56
N CYS A 132 -2.46 -3.24 -2.38
CA CYS A 132 -2.07 -3.93 -3.60
C CYS A 132 -1.46 -3.04 -4.69
N CYS A 133 -2.04 -1.86 -4.94
CA CYS A 133 -1.59 -0.93 -5.97
C CYS A 133 -0.40 -0.10 -5.50
N ALA A 134 -0.31 0.15 -4.19
CA ALA A 134 0.84 0.81 -3.58
C ALA A 134 2.07 -0.11 -3.47
N ALA A 135 1.88 -1.44 -3.44
CA ALA A 135 2.98 -2.41 -3.34
C ALA A 135 4.03 -2.32 -4.49
N PRO A 136 3.67 -2.31 -5.79
CA PRO A 136 4.67 -2.18 -6.85
C PRO A 136 5.41 -0.83 -6.83
N VAL A 137 4.74 0.25 -6.44
CA VAL A 137 5.35 1.58 -6.23
C VAL A 137 6.38 1.51 -5.10
N THR A 138 5.99 0.93 -3.98
CA THR A 138 6.84 0.72 -2.79
C THR A 138 8.04 -0.18 -3.11
N ALA A 139 7.85 -1.24 -3.89
CA ALA A 139 8.92 -2.09 -4.37
C ALA A 139 9.92 -1.33 -5.26
N GLY A 140 9.41 -0.44 -6.12
CA GLY A 140 10.24 0.48 -6.92
C GLY A 140 11.05 1.45 -6.05
N MET A 141 10.42 2.03 -5.01
CA MET A 141 11.09 2.90 -4.04
C MET A 141 12.22 2.18 -3.29
N ARG A 142 11.98 0.92 -2.86
CA ARG A 142 12.99 0.10 -2.19
C ARG A 142 14.17 -0.26 -3.10
N LYS A 143 13.92 -0.53 -4.38
CA LYS A 143 15.01 -0.70 -5.37
C LYS A 143 15.87 0.57 -5.50
N GLN A 144 15.26 1.75 -5.34
CA GLN A 144 15.93 3.05 -5.29
C GLN A 144 16.47 3.43 -3.90
N GLN A 145 16.54 2.48 -2.97
CA GLN A 145 17.21 2.64 -1.67
C GLN A 145 16.54 3.65 -0.73
N VAL A 146 15.23 3.89 -0.91
CA VAL A 146 14.40 4.57 0.09
C VAL A 146 14.43 3.79 1.41
N SER A 147 14.46 4.47 2.55
CA SER A 147 14.49 3.85 3.88
C SER A 147 13.33 2.87 4.11
N MET A 148 13.55 1.84 4.93
CA MET A 148 12.52 0.84 5.21
C MET A 148 11.25 1.46 5.77
N GLY A 149 11.34 2.33 6.78
CA GLY A 149 10.18 2.97 7.37
C GLY A 149 9.53 4.00 6.45
N GLY A 150 10.29 4.74 5.63
CA GLY A 150 9.69 5.63 4.63
C GLY A 150 8.85 4.87 3.60
N ALA A 151 9.36 3.74 3.12
CA ALA A 151 8.65 2.88 2.18
C ALA A 151 7.42 2.20 2.81
N LEU A 152 7.54 1.67 4.04
CA LEU A 152 6.42 1.07 4.77
C LEU A 152 5.35 2.11 5.12
N ALA A 153 5.74 3.32 5.52
CA ALA A 153 4.80 4.40 5.80
C ALA A 153 4.07 4.86 4.55
N PHE A 154 4.78 4.96 3.41
CA PHE A 154 4.13 5.24 2.13
C PHE A 154 3.11 4.16 1.77
N TRP A 155 3.49 2.89 1.93
CA TRP A 155 2.68 1.75 1.58
C TRP A 155 1.39 1.65 2.39
N MET A 156 1.49 1.69 3.73
CA MET A 156 0.32 1.61 4.62
C MET A 156 -0.48 2.91 4.64
N GLY A 157 0.18 4.06 4.49
CA GLY A 157 -0.46 5.38 4.51
C GLY A 157 -1.41 5.61 3.33
N ASN A 158 -1.12 5.05 2.16
CA ASN A 158 -1.96 5.17 0.96
C ASN A 158 -3.42 4.77 1.20
N PRO A 159 -3.70 3.61 1.83
CA PRO A 159 -5.04 3.23 2.23
C PRO A 159 -5.45 3.72 3.63
N LEU A 160 -4.53 3.80 4.60
CA LEU A 160 -4.88 4.22 5.97
C LEU A 160 -5.27 5.70 6.07
N LEU A 161 -4.61 6.58 5.33
CA LEU A 161 -4.76 8.03 5.43
C LEU A 161 -5.47 8.63 4.21
N ASN A 162 -6.21 7.79 3.48
CA ASN A 162 -6.84 8.18 2.24
C ASN A 162 -7.95 9.23 2.49
N PRO A 163 -7.82 10.46 1.99
CA PRO A 163 -8.80 11.51 2.26
C PRO A 163 -10.20 11.17 1.72
N ALA A 164 -10.29 10.50 0.56
CA ALA A 164 -11.59 10.11 0.00
C ALA A 164 -12.29 9.06 0.89
N THR A 165 -11.57 8.07 1.41
CA THR A 165 -12.20 7.07 2.29
C THR A 165 -12.62 7.68 3.61
N LEU A 166 -11.86 8.64 4.16
CA LEU A 166 -12.26 9.37 5.37
C LEU A 166 -13.55 10.16 5.17
N VAL A 167 -13.69 10.84 4.03
CA VAL A 167 -14.93 11.57 3.67
C VAL A 167 -16.10 10.61 3.48
N PHE A 168 -15.92 9.54 2.70
CA PHE A 168 -16.97 8.53 2.50
C PHE A 168 -17.39 7.87 3.81
N MET A 169 -16.42 7.57 4.69
CA MET A 169 -16.68 7.02 6.01
C MET A 169 -17.48 7.98 6.87
N GLY A 170 -17.15 9.28 6.83
CA GLY A 170 -17.89 10.34 7.51
C GLY A 170 -19.36 10.39 7.10
N PHE A 171 -19.64 10.29 5.79
CA PHE A 171 -21.01 10.29 5.30
C PHE A 171 -21.75 8.96 5.54
N VAL A 172 -21.09 7.81 5.44
CA VAL A 172 -21.77 6.50 5.48
C VAL A 172 -21.88 5.92 6.89
N LEU A 173 -20.81 5.96 7.68
CA LEU A 173 -20.75 5.40 9.05
C LEU A 173 -20.83 6.46 10.13
N GLY A 174 -20.56 7.73 9.79
CA GLY A 174 -20.52 8.85 10.70
C GLY A 174 -19.12 9.39 10.95
N TRP A 175 -19.03 10.69 11.22
CA TRP A 175 -17.76 11.40 11.39
C TRP A 175 -16.92 10.90 12.58
N GLN A 176 -17.54 10.27 13.60
CA GLN A 176 -16.77 9.64 14.68
C GLN A 176 -15.85 8.52 14.17
N PHE A 177 -16.33 7.67 13.25
CA PHE A 177 -15.52 6.59 12.69
C PHE A 177 -14.40 7.15 11.83
N ALA A 178 -14.67 8.18 11.03
CA ALA A 178 -13.66 8.86 10.23
C ALA A 178 -12.56 9.51 11.10
N LEU A 179 -12.93 10.14 12.22
CA LEU A 179 -11.97 10.75 13.13
C LEU A 179 -11.08 9.70 13.81
N VAL A 180 -11.69 8.62 14.34
CA VAL A 180 -10.94 7.49 14.91
C VAL A 180 -10.00 6.90 13.86
N ARG A 181 -10.50 6.70 12.64
CA ARG A 181 -9.73 6.19 11.51
C ARG A 181 -8.53 7.06 11.16
N LEU A 182 -8.69 8.38 11.15
CA LEU A 182 -7.62 9.32 10.87
C LEU A 182 -6.54 9.29 11.97
N VAL A 183 -6.94 9.41 13.23
CA VAL A 183 -6.01 9.46 14.38
C VAL A 183 -5.30 8.11 14.56
N ALA A 184 -6.05 7.03 14.64
CA ALA A 184 -5.50 5.69 14.82
C ALA A 184 -4.74 5.21 13.58
N GLY A 185 -5.20 5.57 12.36
CA GLY A 185 -4.49 5.29 11.12
C GLY A 185 -3.14 5.99 11.09
N LEU A 186 -3.07 7.28 11.44
CA LEU A 186 -1.81 8.03 11.49
C LEU A 186 -0.86 7.45 12.53
N ALA A 187 -1.37 7.15 13.73
CA ALA A 187 -0.61 6.50 14.79
C ALA A 187 -0.06 5.14 14.34
N THR A 188 -0.89 4.32 13.68
CA THR A 188 -0.50 2.99 13.15
C THR A 188 0.59 3.12 12.10
N VAL A 189 0.42 3.99 11.10
CA VAL A 189 1.41 4.21 10.03
C VAL A 189 2.77 4.59 10.62
N LEU A 190 2.80 5.60 11.50
CA LEU A 190 4.04 6.11 12.07
C LEU A 190 4.69 5.11 13.03
N THR A 191 3.89 4.49 13.91
CA THR A 191 4.41 3.56 14.93
C THR A 191 4.90 2.27 14.30
N VAL A 192 4.09 1.63 13.43
CA VAL A 192 4.48 0.36 12.81
C VAL A 192 5.72 0.54 11.94
N ALA A 193 5.74 1.57 11.08
CA ALA A 193 6.87 1.78 10.18
C ALA A 193 8.17 2.11 10.93
N THR A 194 8.11 2.90 12.01
CA THR A 194 9.29 3.22 12.83
C THR A 194 9.79 2.03 13.64
N LEU A 195 8.88 1.25 14.25
CA LEU A 195 9.25 0.06 15.02
C LEU A 195 9.86 -1.01 14.13
N VAL A 196 9.26 -1.29 12.96
CA VAL A 196 9.81 -2.25 12.01
C VAL A 196 11.20 -1.83 11.55
N GLN A 197 11.38 -0.56 11.21
CA GLN A 197 12.69 -0.02 10.83
C GLN A 197 13.73 -0.13 11.96
N LYS A 198 13.32 0.06 13.21
CA LYS A 198 14.21 -0.04 14.37
C LYS A 198 14.60 -1.49 14.69
N TRP A 199 13.65 -2.43 14.60
CA TRP A 199 13.82 -3.82 15.04
C TRP A 199 14.30 -4.77 13.95
N VAL A 200 14.11 -4.38 12.69
CA VAL A 200 14.68 -5.07 11.55
C VAL A 200 15.88 -4.27 11.09
N LYS A 201 17.06 -4.70 11.53
CA LYS A 201 18.30 -4.24 10.92
C LYS A 201 18.15 -4.48 9.43
N GLU A 202 18.25 -3.41 8.63
CA GLU A 202 18.64 -3.56 7.24
C GLU A 202 19.97 -4.31 7.33
N ALA A 203 19.96 -5.62 7.10
CA ALA A 203 21.18 -6.40 6.96
C ALA A 203 21.91 -5.65 5.87
N ALA A 204 22.92 -4.87 6.29
CA ALA A 204 23.40 -3.66 5.61
C ALA A 204 23.18 -3.95 4.16
N THR A 205 22.11 -3.36 3.58
CA THR A 205 21.72 -3.70 2.21
C THR A 205 23.05 -3.67 1.55
N GLN A 206 23.55 -4.84 1.12
CA GLN A 206 24.85 -4.82 0.50
C GLN A 206 24.66 -3.68 -0.50
N PRO A 207 25.65 -2.83 -0.77
CA PRO A 207 25.77 -2.58 -2.19
C PRO A 207 25.77 -4.01 -2.73
N VAL A 208 24.58 -4.55 -3.15
CA VAL A 208 24.46 -5.43 -4.31
C VAL A 208 25.47 -4.74 -5.13
N ALA A 209 26.69 -5.30 -5.14
CA ALA A 209 27.87 -4.60 -5.62
C ALA A 209 27.36 -4.19 -6.96
N VAL A 210 26.97 -2.92 -7.07
CA VAL A 210 25.99 -2.57 -8.09
C VAL A 210 26.84 -2.92 -9.27
N PRO A 211 26.50 -3.95 -10.08
CA PRO A 211 27.30 -4.19 -11.26
C PRO A 211 27.07 -2.87 -11.95
N ASP A 212 28.14 -2.10 -11.94
CA ASP A 212 28.12 -0.67 -11.71
C ASP A 212 26.93 -0.13 -12.49
N VAL A 213 25.87 0.41 -11.84
CA VAL A 213 24.73 0.89 -12.64
C VAL A 213 25.20 2.08 -13.47
N GLN A 214 26.39 2.63 -13.20
CA GLN A 214 27.15 3.46 -14.12
C GLN A 214 27.97 2.68 -15.20
N ALA A 215 28.31 1.41 -15.02
CA ALA A 215 28.84 0.53 -16.09
C ALA A 215 27.74 -0.12 -16.96
N GLU A 216 26.59 -0.51 -16.41
CA GLU A 216 25.37 -0.86 -17.18
C GLU A 216 24.62 0.38 -17.70
N ALA A 217 24.96 1.59 -17.26
CA ALA A 217 24.49 2.83 -17.90
C ALA A 217 24.91 2.96 -19.37
N SER A 218 25.76 2.05 -19.86
CA SER A 218 26.28 2.04 -21.23
C SER A 218 25.50 1.17 -22.24
N GLN A 219 24.48 0.37 -21.85
CA GLN A 219 23.89 -0.62 -22.78
C GLN A 219 22.36 -0.55 -23.01
N GLY A 220 21.76 0.65 -23.00
CA GLY A 220 20.41 0.78 -23.55
C GLY A 220 19.78 2.16 -23.42
N GLY A 221 18.99 2.56 -24.43
CA GLY A 221 18.20 3.79 -24.39
C GLY A 221 17.22 3.82 -23.21
N PHE A 222 16.76 5.02 -22.85
CA PHE A 222 15.76 5.23 -21.78
C PHE A 222 14.58 4.24 -21.86
N PHE A 223 14.06 4.04 -23.08
CA PHE A 223 12.92 3.16 -23.34
C PHE A 223 13.19 1.69 -23.01
N SER A 224 14.37 1.14 -23.34
CA SER A 224 14.67 -0.27 -23.07
C SER A 224 14.82 -0.54 -21.57
N ARG A 225 15.43 0.39 -20.83
CA ARG A 225 15.54 0.31 -19.37
C ARG A 225 14.18 0.42 -18.69
N TRP A 226 13.35 1.37 -19.13
CA TRP A 226 11.98 1.51 -18.62
C TRP A 226 11.12 0.30 -18.93
N LEU A 227 11.14 -0.22 -20.16
CA LEU A 227 10.38 -1.39 -20.55
C LEU A 227 10.81 -2.63 -19.75
N ARG A 228 12.10 -2.83 -19.50
CA ARG A 228 12.61 -3.93 -18.66
C ARG A 228 12.13 -3.81 -17.21
N ALA A 229 12.17 -2.62 -16.63
CA ALA A 229 11.64 -2.36 -15.29
C ALA A 229 10.12 -2.57 -15.21
N LEU A 230 9.38 -2.09 -16.21
CA LEU A 230 7.94 -2.26 -16.34
C LEU A 230 7.57 -3.75 -16.45
N TRP A 231 8.22 -4.47 -17.35
CA TRP A 231 8.01 -5.90 -17.58
C TRP A 231 8.28 -6.72 -16.33
N THR A 232 9.37 -6.40 -15.62
CA THR A 232 9.73 -7.05 -14.37
C THR A 232 8.68 -6.79 -13.29
N LEU A 233 8.20 -5.55 -13.13
CA LEU A 233 7.15 -5.25 -12.15
C LEU A 233 5.82 -5.90 -12.51
N PHE A 234 5.43 -5.86 -13.77
CA PHE A 234 4.19 -6.45 -14.30
C PHE A 234 4.11 -7.94 -13.95
N TRP A 235 5.12 -8.73 -14.34
CA TRP A 235 5.11 -10.17 -14.11
C TRP A 235 5.32 -10.59 -12.65
N ASN A 236 5.91 -9.72 -11.82
CA ASN A 236 6.00 -9.97 -10.39
C ASN A 236 4.70 -9.63 -9.63
N THR A 237 3.86 -8.76 -10.19
CA THR A 237 2.71 -8.18 -9.50
C THR A 237 1.42 -8.89 -9.92
N ILE A 238 1.18 -9.02 -11.23
CA ILE A 238 -0.13 -9.44 -11.76
C ILE A 238 -0.47 -10.90 -11.46
N PRO A 239 0.44 -11.88 -11.62
CA PRO A 239 0.11 -13.27 -11.29
C PRO A 239 -0.21 -13.46 -9.81
N VAL A 240 0.58 -12.84 -8.93
CA VAL A 240 0.35 -12.85 -7.48
C VAL A 240 -0.99 -12.21 -7.16
N TYR A 241 -1.32 -11.10 -7.81
CA TYR A 241 -2.58 -10.40 -7.63
C TYR A 241 -3.80 -11.25 -8.07
N ILE A 242 -3.77 -11.83 -9.27
CA ILE A 242 -4.87 -12.66 -9.78
C ILE A 242 -5.10 -13.85 -8.84
N LEU A 243 -4.02 -14.56 -8.50
CA LEU A 243 -4.11 -15.72 -7.60
C LEU A 243 -4.64 -15.32 -6.22
N ALA A 244 -4.12 -14.24 -5.65
CA ALA A 244 -4.56 -13.72 -4.36
C ALA A 244 -6.05 -13.38 -4.33
N VAL A 245 -6.54 -12.66 -5.34
CA VAL A 245 -7.93 -12.24 -5.42
C VAL A 245 -8.86 -13.44 -5.60
N LEU A 246 -8.49 -14.42 -6.41
CA LEU A 246 -9.26 -15.65 -6.58
C LEU A 246 -9.32 -16.47 -5.28
N VAL A 247 -8.18 -16.66 -4.61
CA VAL A 247 -8.12 -17.41 -3.35
C VAL A 247 -8.96 -16.72 -2.27
N LEU A 248 -8.86 -15.40 -2.15
CA LEU A 248 -9.64 -14.64 -1.17
C LEU A 248 -11.13 -14.60 -1.52
N GLY A 249 -11.47 -14.54 -2.81
CA GLY A 249 -12.85 -14.67 -3.28
C GLY A 249 -13.47 -16.02 -2.92
N ALA A 250 -12.70 -17.11 -3.02
CA ALA A 250 -13.15 -18.44 -2.60
C ALA A 250 -13.26 -18.53 -1.07
N ALA A 251 -12.26 -18.02 -0.35
CA ALA A 251 -12.20 -18.05 1.11
C ALA A 251 -13.33 -17.25 1.77
N ARG A 252 -13.87 -16.24 1.07
CA ARG A 252 -15.04 -15.45 1.52
C ARG A 252 -16.22 -16.32 1.93
N VAL A 253 -16.52 -17.40 1.19
CA VAL A 253 -17.68 -18.26 1.47
C VAL A 253 -17.56 -18.95 2.83
N TRP A 254 -16.33 -19.20 3.27
CA TRP A 254 -16.01 -19.92 4.51
C TRP A 254 -15.74 -18.97 5.69
N LEU A 255 -15.27 -17.75 5.40
CA LEU A 255 -14.88 -16.77 6.42
C LEU A 255 -15.99 -15.79 6.78
N PHE A 256 -16.98 -15.60 5.88
CA PHE A 256 -18.18 -14.80 6.15
C PHE A 256 -19.48 -15.63 6.00
N PRO A 257 -19.59 -16.86 6.56
CA PRO A 257 -20.90 -17.48 6.69
C PRO A 257 -21.74 -16.57 7.58
N HIS A 258 -22.90 -16.15 7.07
CA HIS A 258 -23.94 -15.33 7.71
C HIS A 258 -23.59 -14.94 9.15
N ALA A 259 -22.89 -13.81 9.31
CA ALA A 259 -22.60 -13.22 10.62
C ALA A 259 -23.90 -12.63 11.19
N ASP A 260 -24.92 -13.46 11.31
CA ASP A 260 -26.24 -13.13 11.83
C ASP A 260 -26.09 -12.95 13.34
N GLY A 261 -25.76 -11.73 13.77
CA GLY A 261 -25.73 -11.32 15.16
C GLY A 261 -24.68 -11.99 16.08
N VAL A 262 -23.68 -12.70 15.54
CA VAL A 262 -22.70 -13.44 16.39
C VAL A 262 -21.53 -12.55 16.85
N VAL A 263 -21.25 -11.43 16.17
CA VAL A 263 -20.03 -10.62 16.41
C VAL A 263 -20.25 -9.53 17.46
N ASP A 264 -20.23 -9.94 18.73
CA ASP A 264 -20.43 -9.05 19.87
C ASP A 264 -19.24 -8.14 20.19
N ASN A 265 -19.48 -7.13 21.04
CA ASN A 265 -18.45 -6.29 21.67
C ASN A 265 -17.67 -7.09 22.75
N THR A 266 -16.85 -8.03 22.32
CA THR A 266 -15.94 -8.77 23.21
C THR A 266 -14.50 -8.67 22.71
N LEU A 267 -13.54 -8.80 23.64
CA LEU A 267 -12.12 -8.80 23.29
C LEU A 267 -11.76 -9.91 22.28
N PHE A 268 -12.44 -11.07 22.37
CA PHE A 268 -12.27 -12.16 21.42
C PHE A 268 -12.58 -11.72 19.99
N TRP A 269 -13.76 -11.13 19.76
CA TRP A 269 -14.16 -10.67 18.43
C TRP A 269 -13.30 -9.52 17.92
N VAL A 270 -12.87 -8.61 18.80
CA VAL A 270 -11.92 -7.55 18.45
C VAL A 270 -10.61 -8.13 17.90
N ILE A 271 -10.01 -9.11 18.60
CA ILE A 271 -8.76 -9.73 18.16
C ILE A 271 -8.97 -10.54 16.88
N ALA A 272 -10.05 -11.33 16.81
CA ALA A 272 -10.38 -12.13 15.64
C ALA A 272 -10.54 -11.25 14.39
N MET A 273 -11.27 -10.14 14.51
CA MET A 273 -11.47 -9.19 13.42
C MET A 273 -10.20 -8.43 13.06
N ALA A 274 -9.37 -8.04 14.04
CA ALA A 274 -8.08 -7.42 13.76
C ALA A 274 -7.19 -8.34 12.90
N ILE A 275 -7.11 -9.62 13.24
CA ILE A 275 -6.36 -10.62 12.47
C ILE A 275 -6.99 -10.84 11.10
N ALA A 276 -8.31 -11.05 11.05
CA ALA A 276 -9.04 -11.27 9.81
C ALA A 276 -8.81 -10.14 8.81
N GLY A 277 -8.86 -8.88 9.27
CA GLY A 277 -8.64 -7.72 8.40
C GLY A 277 -7.26 -7.71 7.73
N CYS A 278 -6.20 -8.17 8.41
CA CYS A 278 -4.86 -8.28 7.81
C CYS A 278 -4.73 -9.39 6.75
N LEU A 279 -5.72 -10.29 6.63
CA LEU A 279 -5.67 -11.40 5.66
C LEU A 279 -6.23 -10.98 4.30
N PHE A 280 -7.34 -10.24 4.30
CA PHE A 280 -8.06 -9.90 3.09
C PHE A 280 -7.44 -8.74 2.33
N VAL A 281 -7.55 -8.81 1.01
CA VAL A 281 -7.30 -7.68 0.13
C VAL A 281 -8.64 -7.16 -0.33
N ILE A 282 -8.92 -5.88 -0.15
CA ILE A 282 -10.20 -5.27 -0.49
C ILE A 282 -9.95 -3.99 -1.30
N PRO A 283 -10.77 -3.67 -2.31
CA PRO A 283 -10.63 -2.42 -3.04
C PRO A 283 -10.77 -1.22 -2.09
N THR A 284 -10.06 -0.14 -2.38
CA THR A 284 -10.15 1.11 -1.62
C THR A 284 -11.62 1.53 -1.44
N ALA A 285 -11.99 1.92 -0.21
CA ALA A 285 -13.34 2.30 0.22
C ALA A 285 -14.35 1.16 0.38
N ALA A 286 -14.11 -0.06 -0.13
CA ALA A 286 -15.06 -1.16 0.03
C ALA A 286 -15.12 -1.71 1.47
N GLU A 287 -14.18 -1.34 2.35
CA GLU A 287 -14.25 -1.58 3.81
C GLU A 287 -15.48 -0.93 4.46
N ILE A 288 -15.92 0.23 3.97
CA ILE A 288 -17.01 1.02 4.54
C ILE A 288 -18.35 0.28 4.41
N PRO A 289 -18.81 -0.12 3.20
CA PRO A 289 -20.07 -0.85 3.08
C PRO A 289 -19.99 -2.24 3.72
N ILE A 290 -18.80 -2.86 3.79
CA ILE A 290 -18.62 -4.13 4.51
C ILE A 290 -18.95 -3.94 5.99
N VAL A 291 -18.26 -3.00 6.66
CA VAL A 291 -18.48 -2.72 8.08
C VAL A 291 -19.90 -2.23 8.32
N GLN A 292 -20.45 -1.39 7.43
CA GLN A 292 -21.85 -0.96 7.49
C GLN A 292 -22.82 -2.15 7.48
N THR A 293 -22.66 -3.07 6.52
CA THR A 293 -23.54 -4.26 6.44
C THR A 293 -23.40 -5.17 7.65
N MET A 294 -22.19 -5.34 8.19
CA MET A 294 -21.98 -6.17 9.36
C MET A 294 -22.55 -5.52 10.62
N MET A 295 -22.41 -4.21 10.78
CA MET A 295 -23.03 -3.47 11.89
C MET A 295 -24.55 -3.49 11.82
N LEU A 296 -25.13 -3.36 10.62
CA LEU A 296 -26.58 -3.52 10.42
C LEU A 296 -27.06 -4.95 10.72
N ALA A 297 -26.19 -5.96 10.54
CA ALA A 297 -26.44 -7.34 10.92
C ALA A 297 -26.18 -7.63 12.42
N GLY A 298 -25.84 -6.62 13.23
CA GLY A 298 -25.66 -6.74 14.68
C GLY A 298 -24.21 -6.76 15.18
N MET A 299 -23.21 -6.55 14.32
CA MET A 299 -21.82 -6.46 14.75
C MET A 299 -21.60 -5.28 15.71
N GLY A 300 -20.88 -5.55 16.81
CA GLY A 300 -20.44 -4.55 17.76
C GLY A 300 -19.49 -3.48 17.19
N THR A 301 -19.49 -2.30 17.79
CA THR A 301 -18.62 -1.16 17.39
C THR A 301 -17.13 -1.44 17.57
N ALA A 302 -16.74 -2.19 18.59
CA ALA A 302 -15.35 -2.51 18.89
C ALA A 302 -14.69 -3.39 17.81
N PRO A 303 -15.26 -4.56 17.41
CA PRO A 303 -14.73 -5.33 16.29
C PRO A 303 -14.81 -4.59 14.95
N ALA A 304 -15.82 -3.74 14.74
CA ALA A 304 -15.91 -2.88 13.56
C ALA A 304 -14.73 -1.90 13.47
N LEU A 305 -14.37 -1.24 14.57
CA LEU A 305 -13.20 -0.35 14.62
C LEU A 305 -11.88 -1.08 14.37
N ALA A 306 -11.74 -2.30 14.90
CA ALA A 306 -10.58 -3.14 14.60
C ALA A 306 -10.45 -3.42 13.10
N LEU A 307 -11.55 -3.82 12.43
CA LEU A 307 -11.59 -4.02 10.97
C LEU A 307 -11.24 -2.75 10.21
N LEU A 308 -11.81 -1.61 10.59
CA LEU A 308 -11.57 -0.34 9.90
C LEU A 308 -10.09 0.05 9.92
N ILE A 309 -9.30 -0.40 10.90
CA ILE A 309 -7.85 -0.17 10.93
C ILE A 309 -7.10 -1.24 10.14
N THR A 310 -7.39 -2.52 10.32
CA THR A 310 -6.53 -3.60 9.78
C THR A 310 -6.81 -3.93 8.32
N LEU A 311 -8.08 -3.93 7.92
CA LEU A 311 -8.56 -4.28 6.58
C LEU A 311 -7.93 -3.43 5.45
N PRO A 312 -7.78 -2.10 5.60
CA PRO A 312 -7.06 -1.27 4.64
C PRO A 312 -5.53 -1.33 4.77
N ALA A 313 -4.98 -1.67 5.94
CA ALA A 313 -3.57 -1.40 6.24
C ALA A 313 -2.60 -2.32 5.51
N VAL A 314 -2.87 -3.63 5.55
CA VAL A 314 -2.04 -4.69 4.97
C VAL A 314 -2.91 -5.86 4.55
N SER A 315 -2.38 -6.69 3.66
CA SER A 315 -3.04 -7.94 3.26
C SER A 315 -2.02 -9.02 2.96
N VAL A 316 -2.39 -10.30 3.09
CA VAL A 316 -1.50 -11.41 2.69
C VAL A 316 -0.97 -11.25 1.26
N PRO A 317 -1.79 -10.90 0.25
CA PRO A 317 -1.31 -10.66 -1.10
C PRO A 317 -0.26 -9.57 -1.20
N SER A 318 -0.50 -8.43 -0.55
CA SER A 318 0.40 -7.29 -0.63
C SER A 318 1.72 -7.53 0.11
N LEU A 319 1.70 -8.31 1.20
CA LEU A 319 2.91 -8.81 1.86
C LEU A 319 3.72 -9.75 0.95
N ILE A 320 3.08 -10.68 0.24
CA ILE A 320 3.75 -11.59 -0.71
C ILE A 320 4.41 -10.78 -1.84
N MET A 321 3.72 -9.78 -2.39
CA MET A 321 4.25 -8.93 -3.46
C MET A 321 5.51 -8.16 -3.03
N LEU A 322 5.58 -7.75 -1.76
CA LEU A 322 6.72 -7.02 -1.20
C LEU A 322 7.87 -7.91 -0.72
N ARG A 323 7.71 -9.23 -0.73
CA ARG A 323 8.72 -10.21 -0.27
C ARG A 323 10.06 -10.09 -0.98
N LYS A 324 10.07 -9.65 -2.24
CA LYS A 324 11.30 -9.41 -3.03
C LYS A 324 11.98 -8.07 -2.70
N ALA A 325 11.27 -7.13 -2.08
CA ALA A 325 11.76 -5.78 -1.78
C ALA A 325 12.11 -5.58 -0.29
N PHE A 326 11.59 -6.43 0.60
CA PHE A 326 11.80 -6.36 2.04
C PHE A 326 12.19 -7.71 2.65
N PRO A 327 12.97 -7.72 3.75
CA PRO A 327 13.19 -8.93 4.54
C PRO A 327 11.87 -9.54 5.04
N ALA A 328 11.79 -10.87 5.10
CA ALA A 328 10.61 -11.59 5.61
C ALA A 328 10.15 -11.06 6.97
N LYS A 329 11.14 -10.85 7.86
CA LYS A 329 10.94 -10.37 9.22
C LYS A 329 10.23 -9.03 9.24
N ALA A 330 10.57 -8.11 8.33
CA ALA A 330 9.90 -6.81 8.26
C ALA A 330 8.43 -6.94 7.90
N LEU A 331 8.09 -7.81 6.95
CA LEU A 331 6.73 -7.98 6.46
C LEU A 331 5.83 -8.65 7.50
N TRP A 332 6.27 -9.76 8.10
CA TRP A 332 5.49 -10.43 9.15
C TRP A 332 5.35 -9.58 10.41
N LEU A 333 6.40 -8.84 10.80
CA LEU A 333 6.33 -7.89 11.90
C LEU A 333 5.37 -6.74 11.60
N THR A 334 5.35 -6.23 10.37
CA THR A 334 4.38 -5.22 9.94
C THR A 334 2.95 -5.76 10.09
N GLY A 335 2.66 -6.96 9.59
CA GLY A 335 1.35 -7.59 9.71
C GLY A 335 0.91 -7.79 11.18
N GLY A 336 1.83 -8.30 12.02
CA GLY A 336 1.55 -8.52 13.44
C GLY A 336 1.33 -7.22 14.22
N LEU A 337 2.14 -6.18 13.96
CA LEU A 337 1.97 -4.88 14.61
C LEU A 337 0.71 -4.16 14.15
N VAL A 338 0.33 -4.27 12.87
CA VAL A 338 -0.94 -3.72 12.39
C VAL A 338 -2.13 -4.42 13.05
N ALA A 339 -2.10 -5.76 13.16
CA ALA A 339 -3.13 -6.50 13.87
C ALA A 339 -3.21 -6.07 15.34
N LEU A 340 -2.07 -5.88 16.00
CA LEU A 340 -2.00 -5.37 17.37
C LEU A 340 -2.60 -3.96 17.48
N CYS A 341 -2.25 -3.03 16.58
CA CYS A 341 -2.82 -1.69 16.57
C CYS A 341 -4.33 -1.72 16.39
N GLY A 342 -4.85 -2.54 15.47
CA GLY A 342 -6.30 -2.72 15.30
C GLY A 342 -6.98 -3.28 16.54
N ALA A 343 -6.38 -4.28 17.18
CA ALA A 343 -6.91 -4.86 18.41
C ALA A 343 -6.92 -3.84 19.56
N ILE A 344 -5.89 -3.01 19.69
CA ILE A 344 -5.85 -1.93 20.69
C ILE A 344 -6.97 -0.92 20.43
N VAL A 345 -7.12 -0.46 19.19
CA VAL A 345 -8.16 0.52 18.83
C VAL A 345 -9.56 -0.02 19.09
N GLY A 346 -9.81 -1.28 18.72
CA GLY A 346 -11.08 -1.94 19.03
C GLY A 346 -11.30 -2.12 20.53
N ALA A 347 -10.27 -2.53 21.28
CA ALA A 347 -10.38 -2.74 22.73
C ALA A 347 -10.65 -1.44 23.50
N LEU A 348 -10.14 -0.30 23.04
CA LEU A 348 -10.47 1.02 23.60
C LEU A 348 -11.95 1.36 23.48
N ALA A 349 -12.68 0.75 22.54
CA ALA A 349 -14.12 0.94 22.37
C ALA A 349 -14.98 -0.08 23.15
N LEU A 350 -14.35 -0.98 23.91
CA LEU A 350 -15.05 -1.89 24.83
C LEU A 350 -15.31 -1.26 26.22
N VAL A 351 -14.61 -0.17 26.54
CA VAL A 351 -14.66 0.54 27.83
C VAL A 351 -15.58 1.74 27.72
#